data_AF-A0ABC8R519-F1
#
_entry.id   AF-A0ABC8R519-F1
#
_cell.length_a   1.000
_cell.length_b   1.000
_cell.length_c   1.000
_cell.angle_alpha   90.00
_cell.angle_beta   90.00
_cell.angle_gamma   90.00
#
_symmetry.space_group_name_H-M   'P 1'
#
loop_
_entity.id
_entity.type
_entity.pdbx_description
1 polymer ?
#
loop_
_entity_poly.entity_id
_entity_poly.type
_entity_poly.pdbx_seq_one_letter_code
_entity_poly.pdbx_strand_id
1 'polypeptide(L)'
;MSVLTLSVSIPGLKPPHCVDPNVENCKKASTIQLAVFYGALYTLAVGTGGTKPNISTIGADQFDGKVHKFSFFNWWTLGYGIPTVGLAISILIFLAGTPFYLHKVPAGSPFTRMARVIVAAVRKCRLSLPADPKELHELDCEEYTKKGKFRIDSTPTLRFLNKACVKTGLTNPWILCSVTQVEETKQMLRMIPIWVATFVPSTMIAQINTLFVKQGTLLNRNIGSFKIPPANLSAFVTISMLVCIVSYDRVSVPIMRKLTKNPRGITLLQRMGVSIVLHITIMTIASLTEMHRLNVAKDHGLVESGKPVPLSIFILLPQFVLMGTADAFLEVAKIEFFYDHAPENMKSLETSYAMTSLGIGSFISSFVLSTVPVSPKGMATMDGF
;
A
#
# COMPACT_ATOMS: atom_id res chain seq x y z
N MET A 1 -5.70 13.42 14.64
CA MET A 1 -5.09 14.59 13.98
C MET A 1 -4.88 15.72 14.98
N SER A 2 -5.90 16.06 15.78
CA SER A 2 -5.82 17.11 16.81
C SER A 2 -4.61 17.01 17.75
N VAL A 3 -4.30 15.81 18.27
CA VAL A 3 -3.12 15.61 19.15
C VAL A 3 -1.80 15.87 18.43
N LEU A 4 -1.68 15.50 17.16
CA LEU A 4 -0.48 15.77 16.34
C LEU A 4 -0.35 17.27 16.05
N THR A 5 -1.46 17.96 15.78
CA THR A 5 -1.45 19.42 15.59
C THR A 5 -1.05 20.13 16.88
N LEU A 6 -1.55 19.67 18.04
CA LEU A 6 -1.19 20.23 19.34
C LEU A 6 0.28 20.00 19.68
N SER A 7 0.84 18.83 19.37
CA SER A 7 2.26 18.55 19.66
C SER A 7 3.23 19.44 18.88
N VAL A 8 2.86 19.85 17.66
CA VAL A 8 3.70 20.74 16.83
C VAL A 8 3.39 22.24 17.06
N SER A 9 2.22 22.56 17.61
CA SER A 9 1.79 23.96 17.80
C SER A 9 2.14 24.50 19.20
N ILE A 10 2.07 23.68 20.25
CA ILE A 10 2.29 24.12 21.63
C ILE A 10 3.79 24.24 21.90
N PRO A 11 4.31 25.41 22.33
CA PRO A 11 5.74 25.61 22.61
C PRO A 11 6.33 24.63 23.64
N GLY A 12 5.53 24.17 24.62
CA GLY A 12 5.97 23.17 25.60
C GLY A 12 6.10 21.75 25.05
N LEU A 13 5.48 21.44 23.91
CA LEU A 13 5.48 20.10 23.31
C LEU A 13 6.43 19.96 22.12
N LYS A 14 7.14 21.03 21.74
CA LYS A 14 8.17 21.02 20.69
C LYS A 14 9.53 21.52 21.23
N PRO A 15 10.66 21.06 20.66
CA PRO A 15 11.96 21.61 21.02
C PRO A 15 12.05 23.10 20.62
N PRO A 16 12.91 23.88 21.30
CA PRO A 16 13.14 25.28 20.96
C PRO A 16 13.68 25.42 19.53
N HIS A 17 13.37 26.55 18.88
CA HIS A 17 13.77 26.81 17.50
C HIS A 17 15.30 26.90 17.38
N CYS A 18 15.91 26.03 16.58
CA CYS A 18 17.34 26.08 16.24
C CYS A 18 17.52 26.68 14.83
N VAL A 19 18.41 27.67 14.71
CA VAL A 19 18.67 28.37 13.45
C VAL A 19 19.69 27.62 12.58
N ASP A 20 20.59 26.82 13.19
CA ASP A 20 21.55 25.96 12.50
C ASP A 20 21.59 24.55 13.12
N PRO A 21 21.39 23.48 12.33
CA PRO A 21 21.44 22.09 12.81
C PRO A 21 22.87 21.60 13.12
N ASN A 22 23.91 22.32 12.67
CA ASN A 22 25.32 21.98 12.85
C ASN A 22 25.98 22.60 14.10
N VAL A 23 25.22 23.34 14.92
CA VAL A 23 25.74 23.93 16.17
C VAL A 23 25.48 22.95 17.32
N GLU A 24 26.53 22.58 18.07
CA GLU A 24 26.49 21.64 19.21
C GLU A 24 25.46 22.00 20.32
N ASN A 25 24.90 23.21 20.29
CA ASN A 25 23.94 23.72 21.27
C ASN A 25 22.45 23.52 20.91
N CYS A 26 22.11 22.78 19.86
CA CYS A 26 20.70 22.47 19.58
C CYS A 26 20.17 21.38 20.53
N LYS A 27 19.20 21.74 21.38
CA LYS A 27 18.59 20.80 22.33
C LYS A 27 17.70 19.79 21.58
N LYS A 28 18.06 18.51 21.65
CA LYS A 28 17.22 17.40 21.19
C LYS A 28 15.88 17.38 21.92
N ALA A 29 14.85 16.82 21.28
CA ALA A 29 13.52 16.72 21.85
C ALA A 29 13.54 15.93 23.18
N SER A 30 12.77 16.40 24.16
CA SER A 30 12.61 15.68 25.43
C SER A 30 11.84 14.38 25.23
N THR A 31 12.09 13.38 26.08
CA THR A 31 11.37 12.09 26.08
C THR A 31 9.86 12.28 26.10
N ILE A 32 9.34 13.28 26.82
CA ILE A 32 7.90 13.58 26.89
C ILE A 32 7.37 14.12 25.56
N GLN A 33 8.13 15.04 24.93
CA GLN A 33 7.77 15.61 23.62
C GLN A 33 7.73 14.51 22.55
N LEU A 34 8.74 13.63 22.57
CA LEU A 34 8.83 12.48 21.68
C LEU A 34 7.70 11.47 21.91
N ALA A 35 7.36 11.18 23.18
CA ALA A 35 6.29 10.26 23.54
C ALA A 35 4.90 10.78 23.09
N VAL A 36 4.62 12.06 23.30
CA VAL A 36 3.35 12.69 22.85
C VAL A 36 3.28 12.70 21.32
N PHE A 37 4.38 13.02 20.65
CA PHE A 37 4.46 13.03 19.19
C PHE A 37 4.24 11.63 18.59
N TYR A 38 4.97 10.61 19.05
CA TYR A 38 4.79 9.24 18.57
C TYR A 38 3.43 8.67 18.97
N GLY A 39 2.94 8.95 20.17
CA GLY A 39 1.59 8.56 20.59
C GLY A 39 0.53 9.09 19.61
N ALA A 40 0.63 10.37 19.21
CA ALA A 40 -0.25 10.97 18.22
C ALA A 40 -0.12 10.30 16.83
N LEU A 41 1.10 10.02 16.37
CA LEU A 41 1.34 9.33 15.10
C LEU A 41 0.78 7.90 15.10
N TYR A 42 0.95 7.14 16.18
CA TYR A 42 0.42 5.78 16.28
C TYR A 42 -1.12 5.77 16.36
N THR A 43 -1.73 6.69 17.10
CA THR A 43 -3.20 6.84 17.10
C THR A 43 -3.72 7.17 15.70
N LEU A 44 -2.99 8.00 14.96
CA LEU A 44 -3.31 8.30 13.56
C LEU A 44 -3.15 7.10 12.64
N ALA A 45 -2.08 6.33 12.80
CA ALA A 45 -1.86 5.10 12.05
C ALA A 45 -2.99 4.09 12.31
N VAL A 46 -3.41 3.91 13.57
CA VAL A 46 -4.53 3.03 13.94
C VAL A 46 -5.85 3.54 13.33
N GLY A 47 -6.16 4.82 13.46
CA GLY A 47 -7.39 5.41 12.93
C GLY A 47 -7.48 5.33 11.40
N THR A 48 -6.39 5.67 10.70
CA THR A 48 -6.33 5.57 9.23
C THR A 48 -6.33 4.12 8.74
N GLY A 49 -5.65 3.21 9.45
CA GLY A 49 -5.64 1.77 9.15
C GLY A 49 -7.00 1.11 9.30
N GLY A 50 -7.81 1.53 10.29
CA GLY A 50 -9.17 1.01 10.48
C GLY A 50 -10.22 1.61 9.54
N THR A 51 -10.09 2.88 9.17
CA THR A 51 -11.10 3.58 8.34
C THR A 51 -10.91 3.33 6.84
N LYS A 52 -9.67 3.43 6.35
CA LYS A 52 -9.35 3.37 4.91
C LYS A 52 -9.86 2.11 4.17
N PRO A 53 -9.74 0.88 4.69
CA PRO A 53 -10.22 -0.31 3.98
C PRO A 53 -11.75 -0.48 4.06
N ASN A 54 -12.38 0.03 5.12
CA ASN A 54 -13.81 -0.20 5.38
C ASN A 54 -14.70 0.85 4.70
N ILE A 55 -14.25 2.10 4.56
CA ILE A 55 -15.05 3.16 3.93
C ILE A 55 -15.28 2.87 2.44
N SER A 56 -14.26 2.36 1.73
CA SER A 56 -14.38 2.08 0.29
C SER A 56 -15.33 0.92 0.01
N THR A 57 -15.33 -0.12 0.84
CA THR A 57 -16.21 -1.28 0.66
C THR A 57 -17.64 -0.95 1.07
N ILE A 58 -17.84 -0.26 2.19
CA ILE A 58 -19.17 0.23 2.62
C ILE A 58 -19.73 1.18 1.56
N GLY A 59 -18.92 2.10 1.02
CA GLY A 59 -19.34 3.02 -0.02
C GLY A 59 -19.62 2.35 -1.37
N ALA A 60 -18.82 1.34 -1.76
CA ALA A 60 -19.04 0.58 -2.99
C ALA A 60 -20.33 -0.24 -2.95
N ASP A 61 -20.72 -0.74 -1.78
CA ASP A 61 -21.96 -1.49 -1.56
C ASP A 61 -23.24 -0.63 -1.68
N GLN A 62 -23.13 0.69 -1.92
CA GLN A 62 -24.28 1.62 -1.98
C GLN A 62 -24.71 2.03 -3.39
N PHE A 63 -24.00 1.65 -4.45
CA PHE A 63 -24.28 2.17 -5.79
C PHE A 63 -24.59 1.08 -6.82
N ASP A 64 -25.84 1.07 -7.28
CA ASP A 64 -26.22 0.80 -8.67
C ASP A 64 -26.72 2.13 -9.29
N GLY A 65 -25.87 2.83 -10.06
CA GLY A 65 -26.20 4.10 -10.76
C GLY A 65 -25.24 5.31 -10.50
N LYS A 66 -25.02 6.16 -11.51
CA LYS A 66 -23.96 7.22 -11.60
C LYS A 66 -24.49 8.67 -11.43
N VAL A 67 -23.55 9.64 -11.21
CA VAL A 67 -23.61 11.15 -11.34
C VAL A 67 -23.69 11.88 -9.97
N HIS A 68 -22.83 12.81 -9.48
CA HIS A 68 -21.83 13.77 -9.99
C HIS A 68 -20.82 14.19 -8.87
N LYS A 69 -19.55 14.50 -9.19
CA LYS A 69 -18.45 14.87 -8.26
C LYS A 69 -17.63 16.05 -8.83
N PHE A 70 -17.72 17.29 -8.34
CA PHE A 70 -16.74 18.39 -8.61
C PHE A 70 -17.08 19.67 -7.81
N SER A 71 -16.45 19.92 -6.65
CA SER A 71 -16.19 21.28 -6.08
C SER A 71 -15.45 21.12 -4.73
N PHE A 72 -14.19 20.68 -4.78
CA PHE A 72 -13.44 20.19 -3.61
C PHE A 72 -12.15 20.98 -3.30
N PHE A 73 -11.82 22.03 -4.07
CA PHE A 73 -10.49 22.65 -4.01
C PHE A 73 -10.52 24.12 -3.64
N ASN A 74 -10.21 24.45 -2.38
CA ASN A 74 -9.44 25.64 -1.99
C ASN A 74 -9.12 25.64 -0.48
N TRP A 75 -7.96 26.04 0.04
CA TRP A 75 -6.59 25.51 -0.09
C TRP A 75 -5.82 25.93 1.19
N TRP A 76 -5.09 25.00 1.81
CA TRP A 76 -3.99 25.16 2.79
C TRP A 76 -4.20 25.40 4.30
N THR A 77 -4.75 26.49 4.84
CA THR A 77 -4.99 26.59 6.32
C THR A 77 -6.13 25.66 6.78
N LEU A 78 -7.00 25.35 5.83
CA LEU A 78 -8.00 24.29 5.81
C LEU A 78 -7.40 22.86 5.73
N GLY A 79 -6.10 22.71 5.47
CA GLY A 79 -5.45 21.43 5.13
C GLY A 79 -5.37 20.40 6.26
N TYR A 80 -5.40 20.81 7.52
CA TYR A 80 -5.48 19.90 8.68
C TYR A 80 -6.79 20.05 9.47
N GLY A 81 -7.42 21.23 9.41
CA GLY A 81 -8.71 21.51 10.04
C GLY A 81 -9.91 20.92 9.30
N ILE A 82 -10.00 21.05 7.97
CA ILE A 82 -11.11 20.46 7.18
C ILE A 82 -11.11 18.95 7.27
N PRO A 83 -10.00 18.20 7.12
CA PRO A 83 -10.08 16.75 7.27
C PRO A 83 -10.58 16.36 8.66
N THR A 84 -10.26 17.13 9.70
CA THR A 84 -10.70 16.86 11.07
C THR A 84 -12.20 17.17 11.24
N VAL A 85 -12.65 18.35 10.83
CA VAL A 85 -14.07 18.75 10.88
C VAL A 85 -14.90 17.89 9.92
N GLY A 86 -14.39 17.61 8.73
CA GLY A 86 -14.99 16.75 7.73
C GLY A 86 -15.08 15.29 8.18
N LEU A 87 -14.07 14.76 8.88
CA LEU A 87 -14.15 13.44 9.49
C LEU A 87 -15.14 13.42 10.66
N ALA A 88 -15.20 14.50 11.46
CA ALA A 88 -16.22 14.63 12.51
C ALA A 88 -17.64 14.70 11.93
N ILE A 89 -17.86 15.54 10.91
CA ILE A 89 -19.13 15.64 10.18
C ILE A 89 -19.46 14.30 9.49
N SER A 90 -18.48 13.63 8.87
CA SER A 90 -18.67 12.33 8.25
C SER A 90 -19.06 11.27 9.28
N ILE A 91 -18.48 11.27 10.48
CA ILE A 91 -18.88 10.38 11.57
C ILE A 91 -20.30 10.71 12.03
N LEU A 92 -20.65 11.99 12.20
CA LEU A 92 -21.99 12.41 12.61
C LEU A 92 -23.05 12.02 11.57
N ILE A 93 -22.79 12.24 10.29
CA ILE A 93 -23.67 11.82 9.19
C ILE A 93 -23.76 10.29 9.14
N PHE A 94 -22.65 9.57 9.29
CA PHE A 94 -22.64 8.10 9.33
C PHE A 94 -23.50 7.58 10.50
N LEU A 95 -23.34 8.15 11.69
CA LEU A 95 -24.12 7.77 12.87
C LEU A 95 -25.61 8.10 12.71
N ALA A 96 -25.93 9.29 12.19
CA ALA A 96 -27.30 9.70 11.88
C ALA A 96 -27.94 8.86 10.77
N GLY A 97 -27.12 8.33 9.85
CA GLY A 97 -27.50 7.43 8.75
C GLY A 97 -27.69 5.97 9.17
N THR A 98 -27.17 5.56 10.34
CA THR A 98 -27.27 4.20 10.88
C THR A 98 -28.66 3.55 10.75
N PRO A 99 -29.79 4.20 11.10
CA PRO A 99 -31.11 3.58 10.98
C PRO A 99 -31.54 3.29 9.53
N PHE A 100 -30.95 3.97 8.54
CA PHE A 100 -31.25 3.77 7.12
C PHE A 100 -30.36 2.70 6.46
N TYR A 101 -29.33 2.21 7.17
CA TYR A 101 -28.43 1.20 6.64
C TYR A 101 -29.02 -0.21 6.74
N LEU A 102 -28.97 -0.94 5.62
CA LEU A 102 -29.24 -2.37 5.59
C LEU A 102 -28.06 -3.11 6.25
N HIS A 103 -28.26 -3.57 7.48
CA HIS A 103 -27.23 -4.30 8.21
C HIS A 103 -27.12 -5.74 7.68
N LYS A 104 -26.01 -6.05 7.00
CA LYS A 104 -25.70 -7.42 6.59
C LYS A 104 -25.19 -8.22 7.80
N VAL A 105 -25.68 -9.46 7.95
CA VAL A 105 -25.15 -10.38 8.96
C VAL A 105 -23.66 -10.62 8.74
N PRO A 106 -22.81 -10.65 9.79
CA PRO A 106 -21.38 -10.86 9.63
C PRO A 106 -21.08 -12.17 8.91
N ALA A 107 -20.58 -12.08 7.68
CA ALA A 107 -19.93 -13.20 7.02
C ALA A 107 -18.62 -13.44 7.78
N GLY A 108 -18.57 -14.49 8.62
CA GLY A 108 -17.45 -14.73 9.53
C GLY A 108 -16.05 -14.66 8.90
N SER A 109 -15.00 -14.62 9.72
CA SER A 109 -13.65 -14.30 9.26
C SER A 109 -13.10 -15.25 8.16
N PRO A 110 -12.67 -14.71 6.99
CA PRO A 110 -11.93 -15.46 5.98
C PRO A 110 -10.72 -16.21 6.52
N PHE A 111 -10.01 -15.60 7.49
CA PHE A 111 -8.84 -16.21 8.13
C PHE A 111 -9.19 -17.48 8.90
N THR A 112 -10.30 -17.48 9.64
CA THR A 112 -10.76 -18.67 10.37
C THR A 112 -11.15 -19.79 9.41
N ARG A 113 -11.73 -19.45 8.25
CA ARG A 113 -12.09 -20.43 7.20
C ARG A 113 -10.84 -21.08 6.60
N MET A 114 -9.83 -20.29 6.23
CA MET A 114 -8.54 -20.82 5.74
C MET A 114 -7.83 -21.64 6.82
N ALA A 115 -7.81 -21.17 8.07
CA ALA A 115 -7.19 -21.87 9.19
C ALA A 115 -7.84 -23.23 9.45
N ARG A 116 -9.17 -23.35 9.37
CA ARG A 116 -9.88 -24.63 9.47
C ARG A 116 -9.42 -25.63 8.42
N VAL A 117 -9.32 -25.19 7.16
CA VAL A 117 -8.84 -26.05 6.05
C VAL A 117 -7.41 -26.52 6.30
N ILE A 118 -6.51 -25.60 6.67
CA ILE A 118 -5.10 -25.93 6.92
C ILE A 118 -4.98 -26.91 8.11
N VAL A 119 -5.66 -26.63 9.22
CA VAL A 119 -5.65 -27.48 10.42
C VAL A 119 -6.25 -28.85 10.12
N ALA A 120 -7.38 -28.92 9.42
CA ALA A 120 -8.02 -30.18 9.03
C ALA A 120 -7.10 -31.02 8.11
N ALA A 121 -6.46 -30.38 7.13
CA ALA A 121 -5.51 -31.05 6.23
C ALA A 121 -4.27 -31.57 6.98
N VAL A 122 -3.70 -30.78 7.90
CA VAL A 122 -2.55 -31.18 8.72
C VAL A 122 -2.90 -32.35 9.65
N ARG A 123 -4.06 -32.30 10.33
CA ARG A 123 -4.54 -33.40 11.18
C ARG A 123 -4.72 -34.70 10.40
N LYS A 124 -5.17 -34.60 9.14
CA LYS A 124 -5.39 -35.73 8.24
C LYS A 124 -4.18 -36.03 7.35
N CYS A 125 -3.01 -35.45 7.62
CA CYS A 125 -1.83 -35.57 6.75
C CYS A 125 -1.38 -37.03 6.57
N ARG A 126 -1.67 -37.92 7.53
CA ARG A 126 -1.34 -39.35 7.45
C ARG A 126 -2.36 -40.21 6.68
N LEU A 127 -3.54 -39.66 6.33
CA LEU A 127 -4.56 -40.39 5.58
C LEU A 127 -4.25 -40.38 4.08
N SER A 128 -4.62 -41.47 3.41
CA SER A 128 -4.62 -41.56 1.94
C SER A 128 -5.76 -40.73 1.37
N LEU A 129 -5.47 -40.03 0.27
CA LEU A 129 -6.49 -39.35 -0.52
C LEU A 129 -7.24 -40.38 -1.37
N PRO A 130 -8.57 -40.36 -1.36
CA PRO A 130 -9.38 -41.13 -2.30
C PRO A 130 -8.98 -40.87 -3.76
N ALA A 131 -9.10 -41.90 -4.60
CA ALA A 131 -8.80 -41.79 -6.02
C ALA A 131 -9.89 -41.00 -6.77
N ASP A 132 -11.15 -41.17 -6.39
CA ASP A 132 -12.30 -40.44 -6.96
C ASP A 132 -12.59 -39.15 -6.16
N PRO A 133 -12.52 -37.96 -6.78
CA PRO A 133 -12.93 -36.70 -6.16
C PRO A 133 -14.37 -36.69 -5.64
N LYS A 134 -15.26 -37.53 -6.15
CA LYS A 134 -16.66 -37.63 -5.70
C LYS A 134 -16.81 -38.20 -4.29
N GLU A 135 -15.81 -38.92 -3.78
CA GLU A 135 -15.82 -39.44 -2.41
C GLU A 135 -15.52 -38.36 -1.36
N LEU A 136 -14.95 -37.23 -1.78
CA LEU A 136 -14.66 -36.10 -0.91
C LEU A 136 -15.95 -35.47 -0.39
N HIS A 137 -15.89 -34.90 0.82
CA HIS A 137 -17.02 -34.19 1.40
C HIS A 137 -17.33 -32.90 0.62
N GLU A 138 -18.53 -32.83 0.06
CA GLU A 138 -19.08 -31.63 -0.55
C GLU A 138 -20.58 -31.52 -0.27
N LEU A 139 -21.11 -30.31 -0.27
CA LEU A 139 -22.55 -30.02 -0.10
C LEU A 139 -23.29 -30.09 -1.44
N ASP A 140 -24.61 -30.28 -1.38
CA ASP A 140 -25.46 -30.33 -2.58
C ASP A 140 -25.56 -28.95 -3.27
N CYS A 141 -25.69 -28.97 -4.60
CA CYS A 141 -25.75 -27.75 -5.41
C CYS A 141 -26.93 -26.83 -5.05
N GLU A 142 -28.06 -27.41 -4.62
CA GLU A 142 -29.21 -26.64 -4.15
C GLU A 142 -28.90 -25.83 -2.89
N GLU A 143 -28.05 -26.37 -2.00
CA GLU A 143 -27.67 -25.68 -0.77
C GLU A 143 -26.78 -24.46 -1.05
N TYR A 144 -25.91 -24.55 -2.06
CA TYR A 144 -25.13 -23.41 -2.55
C TYR A 144 -26.01 -22.38 -3.24
N THR A 145 -26.95 -22.81 -4.08
CA THR A 145 -27.84 -21.92 -4.83
C THR A 145 -28.76 -21.14 -3.88
N LYS A 146 -29.29 -21.77 -2.82
CA LYS A 146 -30.05 -21.09 -1.75
C LYS A 146 -29.24 -20.00 -1.04
N LYS A 147 -27.91 -20.16 -0.99
CA LYS A 147 -26.97 -19.20 -0.40
C LYS A 147 -26.43 -18.21 -1.43
N GLY A 148 -26.91 -18.24 -2.67
CA GLY A 148 -26.44 -17.41 -3.79
C GLY A 148 -24.99 -17.71 -4.18
N LYS A 149 -24.55 -18.95 -4.04
CA LYS A 149 -23.14 -19.37 -4.22
C LYS A 149 -23.00 -20.43 -5.29
N PHE A 150 -21.78 -20.54 -5.80
CA PHE A 150 -21.40 -21.56 -6.77
C PHE A 150 -20.45 -22.59 -6.15
N ARG A 151 -20.65 -23.86 -6.51
CA ARG A 151 -19.77 -24.97 -6.17
C ARG A 151 -18.49 -24.87 -7.01
N ILE A 152 -17.35 -25.17 -6.40
CA ILE A 152 -16.05 -25.20 -7.08
C ILE A 152 -15.55 -26.65 -7.12
N ASP A 153 -15.20 -27.12 -8.31
CA ASP A 153 -14.68 -28.48 -8.51
C ASP A 153 -13.22 -28.61 -8.06
N SER A 154 -12.85 -29.83 -7.65
CA SER A 154 -11.51 -30.07 -7.11
C SER A 154 -10.42 -29.96 -8.17
N THR A 155 -9.32 -29.28 -7.82
CA THR A 155 -8.15 -29.12 -8.69
C THR A 155 -6.95 -29.94 -8.19
N PRO A 156 -6.06 -30.40 -9.10
CA PRO A 156 -4.91 -31.25 -8.73
C PRO A 156 -3.81 -30.52 -7.97
N THR A 157 -3.76 -29.19 -8.03
CA THR A 157 -2.76 -28.37 -7.32
C THR A 157 -2.98 -28.39 -5.81
N LEU A 158 -1.89 -28.24 -5.03
CA LEU A 158 -1.94 -28.23 -3.56
C LEU A 158 -2.78 -29.41 -3.01
N ARG A 159 -2.61 -30.59 -3.62
CA ARG A 159 -3.43 -31.79 -3.42
C ARG A 159 -3.50 -32.22 -1.95
N PHE A 160 -2.47 -31.91 -1.15
CA PHE A 160 -2.45 -32.19 0.28
C PHE A 160 -3.60 -31.52 1.04
N LEU A 161 -4.10 -30.36 0.60
CA LEU A 161 -5.22 -29.66 1.25
C LEU A 161 -6.55 -30.37 1.05
N ASN A 162 -6.69 -31.19 0.00
CA ASN A 162 -7.89 -32.02 -0.21
C ASN A 162 -8.08 -33.05 0.91
N LYS A 163 -7.04 -33.33 1.71
CA LYS A 163 -7.15 -34.20 2.90
C LYS A 163 -8.16 -33.65 3.91
N ALA A 164 -8.40 -32.34 3.95
CA ALA A 164 -9.42 -31.74 4.80
C ALA A 164 -10.84 -32.26 4.51
N CYS A 165 -11.10 -32.73 3.28
CA CYS A 165 -12.41 -33.21 2.82
C CYS A 165 -12.64 -34.71 3.05
N VAL A 166 -11.65 -35.46 3.54
CA VAL A 166 -11.78 -36.92 3.75
C VAL A 166 -12.74 -37.19 4.91
N LYS A 167 -13.77 -38.01 4.68
CA LYS A 167 -14.79 -38.34 5.69
C LYS A 167 -14.20 -39.30 6.72
N THR A 168 -14.20 -38.91 8.00
CA THR A 168 -13.69 -39.72 9.14
C THR A 168 -14.74 -39.93 10.23
N GLY A 169 -16.03 -39.74 9.91
CA GLY A 169 -17.16 -39.85 10.86
C GLY A 169 -17.41 -38.62 11.76
N LEU A 170 -16.38 -37.80 12.02
CA LEU A 170 -16.49 -36.54 12.77
C LEU A 170 -16.81 -35.36 11.83
N THR A 171 -17.84 -34.57 12.18
CA THR A 171 -18.37 -33.46 11.35
C THR A 171 -17.98 -32.06 11.83
N ASN A 172 -17.08 -31.94 12.82
CA ASN A 172 -16.65 -30.64 13.34
C ASN A 172 -15.98 -29.80 12.22
N PRO A 173 -16.31 -28.50 12.07
CA PRO A 173 -15.70 -27.61 11.08
C PRO A 173 -14.17 -27.51 11.09
N TRP A 174 -13.50 -27.89 12.20
CA TRP A 174 -12.04 -27.95 12.33
C TRP A 174 -11.43 -29.30 11.91
N ILE A 175 -12.28 -30.27 11.56
CA ILE A 175 -11.90 -31.63 11.19
C ILE A 175 -12.34 -31.92 9.75
N LEU A 176 -13.55 -31.51 9.36
CA LEU A 176 -14.11 -31.76 8.03
C LEU A 176 -14.48 -30.44 7.33
N CYS A 177 -13.98 -30.26 6.12
CA CYS A 177 -14.25 -29.09 5.28
C CYS A 177 -14.78 -29.52 3.91
N SER A 178 -15.58 -28.67 3.28
CA SER A 178 -16.13 -28.94 1.94
C SER A 178 -15.07 -28.71 0.85
N VAL A 179 -15.19 -29.38 -0.31
CA VAL A 179 -14.24 -29.22 -1.43
C VAL A 179 -14.17 -27.75 -1.87
N THR A 180 -15.31 -27.08 -1.99
CA THR A 180 -15.38 -25.65 -2.32
C THR A 180 -14.58 -24.79 -1.32
N GLN A 181 -14.66 -25.05 -0.01
CA GLN A 181 -13.87 -24.32 1.00
C GLN A 181 -12.36 -24.52 0.84
N VAL A 182 -11.97 -25.75 0.47
CA VAL A 182 -10.56 -26.09 0.21
C VAL A 182 -10.07 -25.38 -1.04
N GLU A 183 -10.84 -25.38 -2.12
CA GLU A 183 -10.45 -24.72 -3.38
C GLU A 183 -10.36 -23.20 -3.24
N GLU A 184 -11.27 -22.56 -2.50
CA GLU A 184 -11.13 -21.13 -2.16
C GLU A 184 -9.82 -20.86 -1.39
N THR A 185 -9.47 -21.73 -0.43
CA THR A 185 -8.22 -21.61 0.33
C THR A 185 -6.99 -21.82 -0.57
N LYS A 186 -7.05 -22.77 -1.50
CA LYS A 186 -5.98 -22.99 -2.50
C LYS A 186 -5.78 -21.75 -3.37
N GLN A 187 -6.86 -21.12 -3.84
CA GLN A 187 -6.78 -19.89 -4.64
C GLN A 187 -6.03 -18.79 -3.88
N MET A 188 -6.35 -18.58 -2.59
CA MET A 188 -5.63 -17.63 -1.74
C MET A 188 -4.14 -17.97 -1.60
N LEU A 189 -3.80 -19.23 -1.34
CA LEU A 189 -2.40 -19.66 -1.19
C LEU A 189 -1.59 -19.50 -2.48
N ARG A 190 -2.20 -19.67 -3.66
CA ARG A 190 -1.54 -19.45 -4.94
C ARG A 190 -1.19 -17.98 -5.21
N MET A 191 -1.88 -17.04 -4.55
CA MET A 191 -1.60 -15.62 -4.68
C MET A 191 -0.43 -15.15 -3.81
N ILE A 192 -0.04 -15.92 -2.78
CA ILE A 192 1.04 -15.56 -1.83
C ILE A 192 2.37 -15.25 -2.53
N PRO A 193 2.87 -16.05 -3.50
CA PRO A 193 4.14 -15.75 -4.15
C PRO A 193 4.12 -14.41 -4.89
N ILE A 194 3.01 -14.08 -5.54
CA ILE A 194 2.83 -12.80 -6.25
C ILE A 194 2.77 -11.66 -5.22
N TRP A 195 2.05 -11.85 -4.11
CA TRP A 195 2.03 -10.90 -3.00
C TRP A 195 3.42 -10.62 -2.43
N VAL A 196 4.22 -11.66 -2.15
CA VAL A 196 5.61 -11.52 -1.69
C VAL A 196 6.47 -10.78 -2.71
N ALA A 197 6.30 -11.05 -4.01
CA ALA A 197 7.03 -10.35 -5.06
C ALA A 197 6.73 -8.84 -5.10
N THR A 198 5.59 -8.38 -4.56
CA THR A 198 5.25 -6.95 -4.47
C THR A 198 5.90 -6.21 -3.30
N PHE A 199 6.55 -6.91 -2.36
CA PHE A 199 7.18 -6.27 -1.20
C PHE A 199 8.30 -5.32 -1.58
N VAL A 200 9.21 -5.75 -2.47
CA VAL A 200 10.35 -4.93 -2.89
C VAL A 200 9.88 -3.67 -3.62
N PRO A 201 9.02 -3.75 -4.65
CA PRO A 201 8.41 -2.56 -5.24
C PRO A 201 7.70 -1.65 -4.23
N SER A 202 7.04 -2.23 -3.22
CA SER A 202 6.35 -1.45 -2.17
C SER A 202 7.31 -0.62 -1.30
N THR A 203 8.60 -0.98 -1.23
CA THR A 203 9.62 -0.16 -0.54
C THR A 203 9.80 1.21 -1.19
N MET A 204 9.54 1.32 -2.50
CA MET A 204 9.76 2.55 -3.27
C MET A 204 8.86 3.69 -2.83
N ILE A 205 7.64 3.39 -2.35
CA ILE A 205 6.73 4.41 -1.79
C ILE A 205 7.34 5.11 -0.57
N ALA A 206 8.09 4.37 0.26
CA ALA A 206 8.81 4.97 1.38
C ALA A 206 9.94 5.89 0.89
N GLN A 207 10.63 5.51 -0.19
CA GLN A 207 11.74 6.28 -0.77
C GLN A 207 11.30 7.65 -1.30
N ILE A 208 10.15 7.71 -2.00
CA ILE A 208 9.59 8.98 -2.50
C ILE A 208 9.39 9.97 -1.36
N ASN A 209 8.81 9.50 -0.26
CA ASN A 209 8.40 10.37 0.85
C ASN A 209 9.56 10.75 1.78
N THR A 210 10.69 10.05 1.68
CA THR A 210 11.83 10.22 2.60
C THR A 210 13.09 10.64 1.87
N LEU A 211 13.82 9.69 1.27
CA LEU A 211 15.13 9.96 0.66
C LEU A 211 15.04 10.91 -0.52
N PHE A 212 14.03 10.80 -1.38
CA PHE A 212 13.91 11.70 -2.53
C PHE A 212 13.61 13.14 -2.09
N VAL A 213 12.78 13.32 -1.05
CA VAL A 213 12.56 14.64 -0.44
C VAL A 213 13.86 15.17 0.17
N LYS A 214 14.63 14.31 0.85
CA LYS A 214 15.93 14.67 1.43
C LYS A 214 16.95 15.08 0.37
N GLN A 215 17.01 14.40 -0.77
CA GLN A 215 17.86 14.85 -1.88
C GLN A 215 17.50 16.28 -2.31
N GLY A 216 16.20 16.58 -2.37
CA GLY A 216 15.72 17.91 -2.73
C GLY A 216 16.03 19.01 -1.72
N THR A 217 16.27 18.70 -0.43
CA THR A 217 16.69 19.72 0.55
C THR A 217 18.15 20.14 0.36
N LEU A 218 18.97 19.31 -0.28
CA LEU A 218 20.39 19.53 -0.55
C LEU A 218 20.68 20.22 -1.89
N LEU A 219 19.64 20.59 -2.63
CA LEU A 219 19.73 21.20 -3.96
C LEU A 219 19.27 22.66 -3.94
N ASN A 220 19.59 23.40 -5.01
CA ASN A 220 19.07 24.73 -5.23
C ASN A 220 17.57 24.69 -5.52
N ARG A 221 16.79 25.33 -4.65
CA ARG A 221 15.32 25.34 -4.63
C ARG A 221 14.71 26.60 -5.25
N ASN A 222 15.54 27.53 -5.70
CA ASN A 222 15.08 28.84 -6.18
C ASN A 222 14.64 28.75 -7.65
N ILE A 223 13.46 29.29 -7.93
CA ILE A 223 12.93 29.54 -9.27
C ILE A 223 12.63 31.03 -9.33
N GLY A 224 13.57 31.81 -9.88
CA GLY A 224 13.52 33.26 -9.76
C GLY A 224 13.44 33.68 -8.29
N SER A 225 12.33 34.31 -7.90
CA SER A 225 12.07 34.77 -6.53
C SER A 225 11.40 33.72 -5.62
N PHE A 226 10.89 32.62 -6.15
CA PHE A 226 10.13 31.62 -5.38
C PHE A 226 11.01 30.44 -4.97
N LYS A 227 10.89 29.99 -3.71
CA LYS A 227 11.62 28.83 -3.18
C LYS A 227 10.70 27.62 -3.06
N ILE A 228 10.84 26.66 -3.96
CA ILE A 228 10.02 25.44 -3.96
C ILE A 228 10.34 24.56 -2.73
N PRO A 229 9.34 24.12 -1.95
CA PRO A 229 9.50 23.05 -0.97
C PRO A 229 9.80 21.69 -1.65
N PRO A 230 10.81 20.92 -1.21
CA PRO A 230 11.17 19.66 -1.87
C PRO A 230 10.04 18.63 -1.92
N ALA A 231 9.20 18.58 -0.88
CA ALA A 231 8.03 17.70 -0.84
C ALA A 231 7.03 17.97 -1.98
N ASN A 232 7.00 19.18 -2.55
CA ASN A 232 6.10 19.52 -3.66
C ASN A 232 6.45 18.78 -4.96
N LEU A 233 7.66 18.19 -5.06
CA LEU A 233 8.00 17.33 -6.20
C LEU A 233 7.10 16.08 -6.28
N SER A 234 6.51 15.65 -5.15
CA SER A 234 5.51 14.57 -5.14
C SER A 234 4.27 14.89 -5.98
N ALA A 235 3.96 16.17 -6.22
CA ALA A 235 2.87 16.54 -7.13
C ALA A 235 3.12 16.04 -8.55
N PHE A 236 4.37 15.99 -9.01
CA PHE A 236 4.72 15.44 -10.32
C PHE A 236 4.49 13.92 -10.40
N VAL A 237 4.64 13.18 -9.29
CA VAL A 237 4.26 11.76 -9.22
C VAL A 237 2.77 11.63 -9.48
N THR A 238 1.94 12.41 -8.77
CA THR A 238 0.48 12.38 -8.93
C THR A 238 0.06 12.78 -10.34
N ILE A 239 0.60 13.87 -10.88
CA ILE A 239 0.29 14.32 -12.25
C ILE A 239 0.69 13.25 -13.26
N SER A 240 1.90 12.70 -13.16
CA SER A 240 2.37 11.66 -14.06
C SER A 240 1.54 10.39 -13.96
N MET A 241 1.13 10.00 -12.75
CA MET A 241 0.25 8.85 -12.53
C MET A 241 -1.10 9.04 -13.24
N LEU A 242 -1.73 10.21 -13.07
CA LEU A 242 -3.01 10.52 -13.71
C LEU A 242 -2.90 10.54 -15.23
N VAL A 243 -1.88 11.21 -15.76
CA VAL A 243 -1.62 11.25 -17.20
C VAL A 243 -1.36 9.85 -17.74
N CYS A 244 -0.59 9.03 -17.02
CA CYS A 244 -0.29 7.66 -17.40
C CYS A 244 -1.54 6.78 -17.43
N ILE A 245 -2.42 6.87 -16.41
CA ILE A 245 -3.67 6.09 -16.37
C ILE A 245 -4.56 6.46 -17.57
N VAL A 246 -4.79 7.76 -17.80
CA VAL A 246 -5.63 8.22 -18.92
C VAL A 246 -5.03 7.78 -20.26
N SER A 247 -3.71 7.92 -20.43
CA SER A 247 -3.02 7.51 -21.65
C SER A 247 -3.07 6.00 -21.86
N TYR A 248 -2.91 5.22 -20.79
CA TYR A 248 -3.00 3.77 -20.85
C TYR A 248 -4.40 3.32 -21.32
N ASP A 249 -5.46 3.85 -20.71
CA ASP A 249 -6.83 3.45 -21.02
C ASP A 249 -7.29 3.92 -22.41
N ARG A 250 -6.91 5.14 -22.82
CA ARG A 250 -7.38 5.73 -24.08
C ARG A 250 -6.52 5.37 -25.29
N VAL A 251 -5.24 5.13 -25.11
CA VAL A 251 -4.29 4.91 -26.22
C VAL A 251 -3.74 3.49 -26.18
N SER A 252 -3.13 3.08 -25.07
CA SER A 252 -2.44 1.79 -25.00
C SER A 252 -3.40 0.60 -25.07
N VAL A 253 -4.54 0.64 -24.36
CA VAL A 253 -5.51 -0.47 -24.34
C VAL A 253 -6.11 -0.72 -25.74
N PRO A 254 -6.63 0.27 -26.48
CA PRO A 254 -7.14 0.04 -27.83
C PRO A 254 -6.09 -0.52 -28.80
N ILE A 255 -4.84 -0.05 -28.71
CA ILE A 255 -3.74 -0.52 -29.56
C ILE A 255 -3.37 -1.96 -29.18
N MET A 256 -3.10 -2.21 -27.91
CA MET A 256 -2.67 -3.51 -27.43
C MET A 256 -3.74 -4.57 -27.60
N ARG A 257 -5.03 -4.22 -27.44
CA ARG A 257 -6.15 -5.15 -27.69
C ARG A 257 -6.16 -5.67 -29.13
N LYS A 258 -5.75 -4.86 -30.12
CA LYS A 258 -5.63 -5.31 -31.51
C LYS A 258 -4.50 -6.33 -31.69
N LEU A 259 -3.41 -6.18 -30.94
CA LEU A 259 -2.21 -7.00 -31.04
C LEU A 259 -2.31 -8.30 -30.23
N THR A 260 -2.78 -8.21 -28.98
CA THR A 260 -2.79 -9.33 -28.02
C THR A 260 -4.12 -10.08 -28.00
N LYS A 261 -5.18 -9.52 -28.61
CA LYS A 261 -6.57 -9.98 -28.50
C LYS A 261 -7.10 -10.02 -27.06
N ASN A 262 -6.40 -9.42 -26.09
CA ASN A 262 -6.82 -9.33 -24.71
C ASN A 262 -7.68 -8.06 -24.51
N PRO A 263 -8.89 -8.15 -23.91
CA PRO A 263 -9.73 -6.97 -23.66
C PRO A 263 -9.04 -5.88 -22.82
N ARG A 264 -8.09 -6.26 -21.94
CA ARG A 264 -7.32 -5.36 -21.08
C ARG A 264 -6.03 -4.83 -21.73
N GLY A 265 -5.77 -5.15 -22.99
CA GLY A 265 -4.53 -4.82 -23.69
C GLY A 265 -3.39 -5.77 -23.36
N ILE A 266 -2.92 -5.81 -22.11
CA ILE A 266 -1.89 -6.76 -21.62
C ILE A 266 -2.38 -7.49 -20.37
N THR A 267 -1.72 -8.59 -20.00
CA THR A 267 -2.09 -9.30 -18.76
C THR A 267 -1.72 -8.51 -17.51
N LEU A 268 -2.43 -8.73 -16.40
CA LEU A 268 -2.13 -8.04 -15.13
C LEU A 268 -0.71 -8.34 -14.64
N LEU A 269 -0.23 -9.58 -14.80
CA LEU A 269 1.14 -9.96 -14.46
C LEU A 269 2.16 -9.23 -15.35
N GLN A 270 1.91 -9.09 -16.66
CA GLN A 270 2.78 -8.29 -17.54
C GLN A 270 2.81 -6.83 -17.11
N ARG A 271 1.66 -6.26 -16.75
CA ARG A 271 1.54 -4.89 -16.26
C ARG A 271 2.35 -4.67 -14.98
N MET A 272 2.29 -5.60 -14.03
CA MET A 272 3.16 -5.58 -12.84
C MET A 272 4.64 -5.71 -13.20
N GLY A 273 4.98 -6.63 -14.12
CA GLY A 273 6.36 -6.84 -14.57
C GLY A 273 6.99 -5.57 -15.18
N VAL A 274 6.24 -4.85 -16.02
CA VAL A 274 6.68 -3.55 -16.58
C VAL A 274 7.02 -2.56 -15.46
N SER A 275 6.18 -2.47 -14.41
CA SER A 275 6.49 -1.59 -13.29
C SER A 275 7.76 -1.99 -12.54
N ILE A 276 8.00 -3.29 -12.32
CA ILE A 276 9.21 -3.74 -11.63
C ILE A 276 10.46 -3.27 -12.39
N VAL A 277 10.46 -3.38 -13.72
CA VAL A 277 11.53 -2.86 -14.57
C VAL A 277 11.66 -1.34 -14.46
N LEU A 278 10.55 -0.61 -14.44
CA LEU A 278 10.54 0.83 -14.23
C LEU A 278 11.13 1.21 -12.86
N HIS A 279 10.82 0.49 -11.78
CA HIS A 279 11.40 0.74 -10.46
C HIS A 279 12.92 0.53 -10.42
N ILE A 280 13.43 -0.49 -11.10
CA ILE A 280 14.89 -0.69 -11.25
C ILE A 280 15.50 0.51 -11.98
N THR A 281 14.85 0.97 -13.05
CA THR A 281 15.29 2.14 -13.82
C THR A 281 15.28 3.42 -12.95
N ILE A 282 14.24 3.62 -12.14
CA ILE A 282 14.11 4.76 -11.24
C ILE A 282 15.23 4.76 -10.20
N MET A 283 15.53 3.62 -9.58
CA MET A 283 16.64 3.52 -8.62
C MET A 283 18.00 3.76 -9.27
N THR A 284 18.17 3.29 -10.51
CA THR A 284 19.38 3.57 -11.30
C THR A 284 19.53 5.07 -11.56
N ILE A 285 18.47 5.74 -12.01
CA ILE A 285 18.47 7.20 -12.24
C ILE A 285 18.73 7.95 -10.93
N ALA A 286 18.06 7.58 -9.84
CA ALA A 286 18.25 8.23 -8.55
C ALA A 286 19.69 8.08 -8.03
N SER A 287 20.30 6.91 -8.24
CA SER A 287 21.71 6.66 -7.91
C SER A 287 22.65 7.51 -8.77
N LEU A 288 22.45 7.57 -10.08
CA LEU A 288 23.25 8.39 -10.99
C LEU A 288 23.13 9.88 -10.68
N THR A 289 21.92 10.36 -10.39
CA THR A 289 21.66 11.74 -9.97
C THR A 289 22.39 12.06 -8.66
N GLU A 290 22.40 11.14 -7.70
CA GLU A 290 23.13 11.34 -6.44
C GLU A 290 24.64 11.34 -6.65
N MET A 291 25.16 10.44 -7.51
CA MET A 291 26.58 10.44 -7.88
C MET A 291 26.99 11.76 -8.53
N HIS A 292 26.18 12.27 -9.46
CA HIS A 292 26.41 13.56 -10.08
C HIS A 292 26.40 14.70 -9.05
N ARG A 293 25.41 14.72 -8.15
CA ARG A 293 25.32 15.70 -7.06
C ARG A 293 26.55 15.69 -6.17
N LEU A 294 27.04 14.50 -5.80
CA LEU A 294 28.23 14.35 -4.98
C LEU A 294 29.51 14.82 -5.68
N ASN A 295 29.63 14.57 -6.99
CA ASN A 295 30.77 15.08 -7.76
C ASN A 295 30.78 16.61 -7.81
N VAL A 296 29.64 17.24 -8.10
CA VAL A 296 29.53 18.71 -8.09
C VAL A 296 29.79 19.28 -6.68
N ALA A 297 29.36 18.59 -5.62
CA ALA A 297 29.66 18.98 -4.25
C ALA A 297 31.17 18.91 -3.94
N LYS A 298 31.89 17.92 -4.46
CA LYS A 298 33.36 17.81 -4.33
C LYS A 298 34.06 18.95 -5.05
N ASP A 299 33.67 19.23 -6.29
CA ASP A 299 34.30 20.27 -7.11
C ASP A 299 34.15 21.67 -6.49
N HIS A 300 33.06 21.91 -5.74
CA HIS A 300 32.82 23.18 -5.05
C HIS A 300 33.28 23.18 -3.58
N GLY A 301 33.91 22.10 -3.09
CA GLY A 301 34.32 21.98 -1.69
C GLY A 301 33.15 21.98 -0.68
N LEU A 302 31.93 21.64 -1.12
CA LEU A 302 30.70 21.69 -0.34
C LEU A 302 30.34 20.37 0.36
N VAL A 303 31.18 19.34 0.24
CA VAL A 303 30.92 17.98 0.77
C VAL A 303 30.65 17.99 2.27
N GLU A 304 31.38 18.81 3.03
CA GLU A 304 31.31 18.86 4.50
C GLU A 304 30.49 20.06 5.02
N SER A 305 30.13 21.02 4.16
CA SER A 305 29.48 22.27 4.60
C SER A 305 27.98 22.13 4.87
N GLY A 306 27.33 21.03 4.43
CA GLY A 306 25.87 20.86 4.52
C GLY A 306 25.04 21.88 3.72
N LYS A 307 25.69 22.76 2.96
CA LYS A 307 25.04 23.80 2.14
C LYS A 307 24.43 23.20 0.87
N PRO A 308 23.36 23.81 0.33
CA PRO A 308 22.78 23.38 -0.93
C PRO A 308 23.81 23.41 -2.06
N VAL A 309 23.91 22.31 -2.80
CA VAL A 309 24.73 22.22 -4.02
C VAL A 309 24.09 23.10 -5.09
N PRO A 310 24.87 23.83 -5.93
CA PRO A 310 24.36 24.71 -6.98
C PRO A 310 23.74 23.95 -8.18
N LEU A 311 23.01 22.88 -7.92
CA LEU A 311 22.24 22.10 -8.88
C LEU A 311 20.76 22.40 -8.68
N SER A 312 20.02 22.60 -9.77
CA SER A 312 18.57 22.81 -9.70
C SER A 312 17.87 21.59 -9.13
N ILE A 313 16.88 21.82 -8.27
CA ILE A 313 16.00 20.76 -7.74
C ILE A 313 15.34 19.90 -8.83
N PHE A 314 15.15 20.45 -10.04
CA PHE A 314 14.55 19.73 -11.16
C PHE A 314 15.41 18.58 -11.71
N ILE A 315 16.67 18.44 -11.30
CA ILE A 315 17.48 17.26 -11.61
C ILE A 315 16.83 15.96 -11.08
N LEU A 316 16.01 16.06 -10.03
CA LEU A 316 15.24 14.94 -9.47
C LEU A 316 13.97 14.64 -10.27
N LEU A 317 13.52 15.53 -11.16
CA LEU A 317 12.24 15.39 -11.85
C LEU A 317 12.08 14.05 -12.62
N PRO A 318 13.09 13.51 -13.32
CA PRO A 318 12.97 12.24 -14.03
C PRO A 318 12.55 11.08 -13.12
N GLN A 319 13.13 10.99 -11.91
CA GLN A 319 12.82 9.90 -10.99
C GLN A 319 11.41 10.04 -10.38
N PHE A 320 10.92 11.26 -10.13
CA PHE A 320 9.55 11.51 -9.66
C PHE A 320 8.50 11.21 -10.75
N VAL A 321 8.74 11.62 -11.99
CA VAL A 321 7.81 11.38 -13.12
C VAL A 321 7.74 9.88 -13.46
N LEU A 322 8.90 9.22 -13.58
CA LEU A 322 8.93 7.78 -13.81
C LEU A 322 8.26 7.01 -12.68
N MET A 323 8.42 7.46 -11.44
CA MET A 323 7.75 6.84 -10.29
C MET A 323 6.23 6.90 -10.40
N GLY A 324 5.64 8.04 -10.77
CA GLY A 324 4.20 8.13 -11.00
C GLY A 324 3.71 7.19 -12.10
N THR A 325 4.53 7.00 -13.13
CA THR A 325 4.27 6.02 -14.20
C THR A 325 4.35 4.59 -13.66
N ALA A 326 5.39 4.24 -12.91
CA ALA A 326 5.55 2.90 -12.32
C ALA A 326 4.39 2.54 -11.38
N ASP A 327 3.98 3.46 -10.51
CA ASP A 327 2.86 3.28 -9.59
C ASP A 327 1.52 3.09 -10.34
N ALA A 328 1.30 3.81 -11.45
CA ALA A 328 0.12 3.62 -12.29
C ALA A 328 0.04 2.22 -12.91
N PHE A 329 1.19 1.59 -13.17
CA PHE A 329 1.24 0.22 -13.66
C PHE A 329 1.09 -0.80 -12.54
N LEU A 330 1.81 -0.62 -11.42
CA LEU A 330 1.81 -1.59 -10.32
C LEU A 330 0.55 -1.56 -9.48
N GLU A 331 0.18 -0.40 -8.92
CA GLU A 331 -0.88 -0.34 -7.90
C GLU A 331 -2.23 -0.72 -8.51
N VAL A 332 -2.52 -0.24 -9.72
CA VAL A 332 -3.75 -0.58 -10.44
C VAL A 332 -3.78 -2.07 -10.75
N ALA A 333 -2.70 -2.64 -11.29
CA ALA A 333 -2.64 -4.06 -11.63
C ALA A 333 -2.72 -4.96 -10.39
N LYS A 334 -2.05 -4.56 -9.30
CA LYS A 334 -1.99 -5.30 -8.03
C LYS A 334 -3.37 -5.44 -7.41
N ILE A 335 -4.10 -4.34 -7.28
CA ILE A 335 -5.46 -4.31 -6.73
C ILE A 335 -6.39 -5.17 -7.61
N GLU A 336 -6.40 -4.92 -8.93
CA GLU A 336 -7.26 -5.67 -9.86
C GLU A 336 -6.94 -7.18 -9.89
N PHE A 337 -5.66 -7.55 -9.80
CA PHE A 337 -5.24 -8.95 -9.77
C PHE A 337 -5.75 -9.68 -8.53
N PHE A 338 -5.57 -9.10 -7.35
CA PHE A 338 -6.05 -9.71 -6.11
C PHE A 338 -7.57 -9.73 -6.05
N TYR A 339 -8.26 -8.74 -6.64
CA TYR A 339 -9.72 -8.73 -6.72
C TYR A 339 -10.25 -9.89 -7.59
N ASP A 340 -9.69 -10.05 -8.78
CA ASP A 340 -10.15 -11.05 -9.76
C ASP A 340 -9.89 -12.50 -9.31
N HIS A 341 -8.81 -12.72 -8.56
CA HIS A 341 -8.39 -14.05 -8.12
C HIS A 341 -8.83 -14.39 -6.69
N ALA A 342 -9.32 -13.42 -5.92
CA ALA A 342 -9.90 -13.67 -4.62
C ALA A 342 -11.28 -14.34 -4.76
N PRO A 343 -11.52 -15.43 -4.02
CA PRO A 343 -12.85 -16.02 -3.94
C PRO A 343 -13.87 -15.01 -3.38
N GLU A 344 -15.15 -15.13 -3.78
CA GLU A 344 -16.21 -14.19 -3.39
C GLU A 344 -16.28 -13.95 -1.88
N ASN A 345 -16.16 -15.02 -1.08
CA ASN A 345 -16.22 -14.95 0.39
C ASN A 345 -14.97 -14.35 1.04
N MET A 346 -13.93 -14.05 0.25
CA MET A 346 -12.62 -13.61 0.71
C MET A 346 -12.15 -12.33 0.00
N LYS A 347 -13.00 -11.67 -0.79
CA LYS A 347 -12.67 -10.41 -1.47
C LYS A 347 -12.19 -9.31 -0.52
N SER A 348 -12.65 -9.29 0.73
CA SER A 348 -12.16 -8.34 1.74
C SER A 348 -10.66 -8.46 2.04
N LEU A 349 -10.03 -9.60 1.74
CA LEU A 349 -8.59 -9.81 1.91
C LEU A 349 -7.74 -9.10 0.85
N GLU A 350 -8.32 -8.68 -0.27
CA GLU A 350 -7.61 -7.94 -1.34
C GLU A 350 -6.98 -6.65 -0.80
N THR A 351 -7.80 -5.77 -0.21
CA THR A 351 -7.31 -4.51 0.39
C THR A 351 -6.29 -4.78 1.48
N SER A 352 -6.47 -5.86 2.24
CA SER A 352 -5.54 -6.29 3.27
C SER A 352 -4.19 -6.71 2.68
N TYR A 353 -4.15 -7.44 1.57
CA TYR A 353 -2.92 -7.82 0.89
C TYR A 353 -2.18 -6.62 0.30
N ALA A 354 -2.91 -5.71 -0.35
CA ALA A 354 -2.32 -4.48 -0.89
C ALA A 354 -1.70 -3.61 0.22
N MET A 355 -2.41 -3.40 1.33
CA MET A 355 -1.93 -2.56 2.44
C MET A 355 -0.82 -3.23 3.25
N THR A 356 -0.89 -4.55 3.46
CA THR A 356 0.19 -5.27 4.16
C THR A 356 1.48 -5.28 3.36
N SER A 357 1.42 -5.40 2.02
CA SER A 357 2.60 -5.25 1.17
C SER A 357 3.25 -3.87 1.33
N LEU A 358 2.45 -2.80 1.40
CA LEU A 358 2.95 -1.44 1.65
C LEU A 358 3.61 -1.30 3.03
N GLY A 359 2.99 -1.85 4.07
CA GLY A 359 3.53 -1.88 5.42
C GLY A 359 4.87 -2.64 5.50
N ILE A 360 4.92 -3.85 4.94
CA ILE A 360 6.13 -4.67 4.86
C ILE A 360 7.22 -3.94 4.06
N GLY A 361 6.88 -3.32 2.93
CA GLY A 361 7.82 -2.51 2.15
C GLY A 361 8.41 -1.36 2.96
N SER A 362 7.60 -0.69 3.79
CA SER A 362 8.07 0.38 4.68
C SER A 362 9.03 -0.16 5.75
N PHE A 363 8.74 -1.33 6.35
CA PHE A 363 9.66 -1.98 7.29
C PHE A 363 10.97 -2.42 6.64
N ILE A 364 10.91 -3.00 5.44
CA ILE A 364 12.11 -3.37 4.67
C ILE A 364 12.94 -2.12 4.37
N SER A 365 12.31 -1.01 3.97
CA SER A 365 13.00 0.27 3.74
C SER A 365 13.73 0.75 5.00
N SER A 366 13.07 0.73 6.16
CA SER A 366 13.69 1.10 7.44
C SER A 366 14.83 0.15 7.82
N PHE A 367 14.67 -1.15 7.60
CA PHE A 367 15.70 -2.15 7.85
C PHE A 367 16.94 -1.90 6.98
N VAL A 368 16.75 -1.67 5.68
CA VAL A 368 17.86 -1.33 4.75
C VAL A 368 18.58 -0.07 5.21
N LEU A 369 17.86 0.99 5.59
CA LEU A 369 18.47 2.23 6.08
C LEU A 369 19.24 2.04 7.40
N SER A 370 18.80 1.12 8.27
CA SER A 370 19.47 0.84 9.54
C SER A 370 20.73 -0.03 9.40
N THR A 371 20.81 -0.85 8.34
CA THR A 371 21.90 -1.80 8.11
C THR A 371 23.04 -1.22 7.29
N VAL A 372 22.77 -0.24 6.42
CA VAL A 372 23.83 0.46 5.68
C VAL A 372 24.60 1.34 6.68
N PRO A 373 25.91 1.10 6.92
CA PRO A 373 26.69 1.90 7.84
C PRO A 373 26.75 3.33 7.33
N VAL A 374 26.03 4.22 8.01
CA VAL A 374 26.18 5.65 7.82
C VAL A 374 27.57 5.98 8.36
N SER A 375 28.52 6.27 7.46
CA SER A 375 29.83 6.80 7.84
C SER A 375 29.62 7.95 8.83
N PRO A 376 30.44 8.13 9.89
CA PRO A 376 30.23 9.18 10.89
C PRO A 376 30.10 10.59 10.31
N LYS A 377 30.55 10.83 9.06
CA LYS A 377 30.35 12.08 8.30
C LYS A 377 28.94 12.25 7.69
N GLY A 378 28.17 11.17 7.52
CA GLY A 378 26.77 11.19 7.13
C GLY A 378 25.80 11.36 8.31
N MET A 379 26.27 11.14 9.54
CA MET A 379 25.51 11.25 10.78
C MET A 379 25.00 12.68 11.03
N ALA A 380 25.81 13.70 10.68
CA ALA A 380 25.40 15.11 10.73
C ALA A 380 24.16 15.44 9.86
N THR A 381 23.82 14.59 8.87
CA THR A 381 22.64 14.80 8.01
C THR A 381 21.44 13.91 8.37
N MET A 382 21.57 12.96 9.30
CA MET A 382 20.44 12.13 9.77
C MET A 382 20.07 12.39 11.23
N ASP A 383 20.96 12.97 12.03
CA ASP A 383 20.71 13.32 13.44
C ASP A 383 19.79 14.54 13.63
N GLY A 384 19.21 15.08 12.55
CA GLY A 384 18.23 16.16 12.55
C GLY A 384 16.77 15.70 12.64
N PHE A 385 16.51 14.54 13.26
CA PHE A 385 15.16 14.10 13.65
C PHE A 385 14.96 14.14 15.15
#